data_AF-A0A8C6KHV4-F1
#
_entry.id   AF-A0A8C6KHV4-F1
#
_cell.length_a   1.000
_cell.length_b   1.000
_cell.length_c   1.000
_cell.angle_alpha   90.00
_cell.angle_beta   90.00
_cell.angle_gamma   90.00
#
_symmetry.space_group_name_H-M   'P 1'
#
loop_
_entity.id
_entity.type
_entity.pdbx_description
1 polymer ?
#
loop_
_entity_poly.entity_id
_entity_poly.type
_entity_poly.pdbx_seq_one_letter_code
_entity_poly.pdbx_strand_id
1 'polypeptide(L)'
;MRDMLERLIAIFEEDEELKSSGHKPDVDKDGLFEEAVIFDDSSVMDKILNEANSIRKETSLLPLQLLCAPSLTSKKDSDHNARGIQQQGEAVYVRIQALGKESRLLEQTEGPNSTVYRITSAQCDTLTHDFREAMNEYSKAEEKQRSACRVRIQRQASVLGKKIDDEQLDELVDKGGEGWTELSHDLQPQGGLSLRMVMRDLKGRHKELVELEARVKHILNCSHKWPFCSCAPNKLVRIRVTRMINTRFTNFRFELIHKHQQASERDESKRIKQQIITNFFLENKRKDFQQL
;
A
#
# COMPACT_ATOMS: atom_id res chain seq x y z
N MET A 1 -4.49 54.40 3.78
CA MET A 1 -3.43 53.55 3.19
C MET A 1 -2.06 54.23 3.12
N ARG A 2 -1.92 55.54 3.37
CA ARG A 2 -0.61 56.24 3.42
C ARG A 2 0.13 56.03 4.77
N ASP A 3 -0.63 55.95 5.86
CA ASP A 3 -0.16 55.75 7.24
C ASP A 3 0.64 54.45 7.51
N MET A 4 0.41 53.39 6.72
CA MET A 4 1.10 52.11 6.92
C MET A 4 2.49 52.12 6.29
N LEU A 5 2.69 52.92 5.24
CA LEU A 5 3.99 53.06 4.56
C LEU A 5 4.96 53.89 5.41
N GLU A 6 4.46 54.96 6.04
CA GLU A 6 5.26 55.82 6.94
C GLU A 6 5.75 55.05 8.18
N ARG A 7 4.94 54.12 8.71
CA ARG A 7 5.38 53.23 9.80
C ARG A 7 6.47 52.25 9.38
N LEU A 8 6.43 51.75 8.15
CA LEU A 8 7.47 50.84 7.65
C LEU A 8 8.77 51.60 7.40
N ILE A 9 8.72 52.81 6.85
CA ILE A 9 9.91 53.64 6.62
C ILE A 9 10.58 54.03 7.94
N ALA A 10 9.81 54.40 8.97
CA ALA A 10 10.35 54.71 10.29
C ALA A 10 11.07 53.51 10.94
N ILE A 11 10.57 52.28 10.76
CA ILE A 11 11.24 51.06 11.27
C ILE A 11 12.56 50.80 10.53
N PHE A 12 12.62 51.08 9.23
CA PHE A 12 13.85 50.95 8.45
C PHE A 12 14.90 52.03 8.77
N GLU A 13 14.47 53.24 9.13
CA GLU A 13 15.38 54.32 9.54
C GLU A 13 15.90 54.13 10.98
N GLU A 14 15.10 53.57 11.89
CA GLU A 14 15.54 53.23 13.26
C GLU A 14 16.56 52.07 13.31
N ASP A 15 16.51 51.13 12.35
CA ASP A 15 17.46 50.00 12.27
C ASP A 15 18.85 50.40 11.71
N GLU A 16 18.96 51.55 11.02
CA GLU A 16 20.24 52.07 10.50
C GLU A 16 21.04 52.89 11.54
N GLU A 17 20.42 53.41 12.60
CA GLU A 17 21.14 54.15 13.66
C GLU A 17 21.83 53.25 14.71
N LEU A 18 21.54 51.94 14.75
CA LEU A 18 22.16 51.01 15.71
C LEU A 18 23.43 50.30 15.19
N LYS A 19 23.91 50.60 13.98
CA LYS A 19 25.18 50.04 13.45
C LYS A 19 26.40 50.97 13.55
N SER A 20 26.32 52.02 14.36
CA SER A 20 27.45 52.92 14.65
C SER A 20 27.96 52.73 16.09
N SER A 21 28.74 51.69 16.34
CA SER A 21 29.75 51.71 17.41
C SER A 21 30.89 50.75 17.06
N GLY A 22 32.02 51.33 16.70
CA GLY A 22 33.16 50.62 16.15
C GLY A 22 33.98 49.83 17.17
N HIS A 23 34.54 48.71 16.71
CA HIS A 23 35.81 48.21 17.20
C HIS A 23 36.72 47.85 16.02
N LYS A 24 37.99 48.24 16.13
CA LYS A 24 39.02 48.26 15.08
C LYS A 24 39.40 46.86 14.56
N PRO A 25 40.01 46.77 13.37
CA PRO A 25 40.28 45.52 12.68
C PRO A 25 41.54 44.86 13.25
N ASP A 26 41.48 43.55 13.51
CA ASP A 26 42.68 42.74 13.51
C ASP A 26 42.60 41.74 12.36
N VAL A 27 43.72 41.67 11.65
CA VAL A 27 43.88 40.97 10.39
C VAL A 27 44.11 39.50 10.71
N ASP A 28 43.13 38.65 10.44
CA ASP A 28 43.41 37.30 9.96
C ASP A 28 42.35 36.88 8.94
N LYS A 29 42.86 36.63 7.74
CA LYS A 29 42.11 36.21 6.57
C LYS A 29 41.62 34.79 6.79
N ASP A 30 40.31 34.60 6.78
CA ASP A 30 39.73 33.52 6.00
C ASP A 30 38.40 34.01 5.45
N GLY A 31 38.37 34.13 4.11
CA GLY A 31 37.19 34.53 3.38
C GLY A 31 36.09 33.52 3.63
N LEU A 32 35.13 33.88 4.49
CA LEU A 32 33.78 33.34 4.40
C LEU A 32 33.19 33.89 3.11
N PHE A 33 33.52 33.24 2.00
CA PHE A 33 32.67 33.26 0.83
C PHE A 33 31.32 32.76 1.33
N GLU A 34 30.38 33.68 1.50
CA GLU A 34 28.97 33.34 1.47
C GLU A 34 28.71 32.87 0.04
N GLU A 35 29.08 31.61 -0.21
CA GLU A 35 28.90 30.94 -1.47
C GLU A 35 27.39 30.80 -1.63
N ALA A 36 26.81 31.74 -2.37
CA ALA A 36 25.46 31.63 -2.85
C ALA A 36 25.39 30.34 -3.68
N VAL A 37 24.91 29.26 -3.05
CA VAL A 37 24.65 27.98 -3.70
C VAL A 37 23.54 28.20 -4.70
N ILE A 38 23.91 28.43 -5.96
CA ILE A 38 23.01 28.34 -7.10
C ILE A 38 22.69 26.85 -7.25
N PHE A 39 21.53 26.43 -6.77
CA PHE A 39 21.05 25.06 -6.91
C PHE A 39 20.73 24.76 -8.38
N ASP A 40 21.67 24.13 -9.09
CA ASP A 40 21.43 23.49 -10.40
C ASP A 40 20.92 22.04 -10.25
N ASP A 41 20.49 21.65 -9.04
CA ASP A 41 19.99 20.30 -8.72
C ASP A 41 18.47 20.12 -8.88
N SER A 42 17.75 21.16 -9.36
CA SER A 42 16.28 21.12 -9.48
C SER A 42 15.80 19.87 -10.22
N SER A 43 16.47 19.49 -11.31
CA SER A 43 16.04 18.34 -12.11
C SER A 43 16.19 16.99 -11.38
N VAL A 44 17.23 16.82 -10.56
CA VAL A 44 17.46 15.56 -9.82
C VAL A 44 16.47 15.46 -8.67
N MET A 45 16.28 16.55 -7.93
CA MET A 45 15.31 16.64 -6.86
C MET A 45 13.88 16.42 -7.33
N ASP A 46 13.49 17.02 -8.45
CA ASP A 46 12.15 16.84 -9.02
C ASP A 46 11.89 15.39 -9.42
N LYS A 47 12.89 14.70 -10.02
CA LYS A 47 12.78 13.27 -10.36
C LYS A 47 12.55 12.40 -9.12
N ILE A 48 13.33 12.62 -8.07
CA ILE A 48 13.24 11.88 -6.80
C ILE A 48 11.88 12.10 -6.13
N LEU A 49 11.43 13.35 -6.07
CA LEU A 49 10.15 13.69 -5.46
C LEU A 49 8.97 13.14 -6.27
N ASN A 50 9.04 13.18 -7.60
CA ASN A 50 8.02 12.61 -8.48
C ASN A 50 7.94 11.09 -8.33
N GLU A 51 9.08 10.40 -8.28
CA GLU A 51 9.13 8.96 -8.05
C GLU A 51 8.58 8.61 -6.67
N ALA A 52 9.01 9.33 -5.63
CA ALA A 52 8.50 9.15 -4.27
C ALA A 52 6.98 9.41 -4.17
N ASN A 53 6.46 10.39 -4.92
CA ASN A 53 5.02 10.66 -5.02
C ASN A 53 4.27 9.51 -5.71
N SER A 54 4.84 8.92 -6.77
CA SER A 54 4.26 7.79 -7.49
C SER A 54 4.18 6.55 -6.59
N ILE A 55 5.28 6.21 -5.92
CA ILE A 55 5.34 5.07 -4.99
C ILE A 55 4.32 5.27 -3.86
N ARG A 56 4.22 6.49 -3.29
CA ARG A 56 3.21 6.82 -2.27
C ARG A 56 1.78 6.56 -2.73
N LYS A 57 1.45 6.94 -3.97
CA LYS A 57 0.12 6.70 -4.55
C LYS A 57 -0.15 5.21 -4.72
N GLU A 58 0.81 4.45 -5.19
CA GLU A 58 0.64 3.01 -5.36
C GLU A 58 0.52 2.28 -4.02
N THR A 59 1.35 2.65 -3.04
CA THR A 59 1.28 2.12 -1.67
C THR A 59 -0.07 2.41 -1.01
N SER A 60 -0.65 3.60 -1.22
CA SER A 60 -1.96 3.95 -0.64
C SER A 60 -3.14 3.23 -1.30
N LEU A 61 -2.96 2.74 -2.53
CA LEU A 61 -3.97 1.95 -3.24
C LEU A 61 -4.00 0.47 -2.78
N LEU A 62 -2.88 -0.09 -2.30
CA LEU A 62 -2.84 -1.50 -1.87
C LEU A 62 -3.91 -1.84 -0.80
N PRO A 63 -4.07 -1.06 0.29
CA PRO A 63 -5.11 -1.33 1.28
C PRO A 63 -6.54 -1.12 0.75
N LEU A 64 -6.73 -0.21 -0.21
CA LEU A 64 -8.04 0.06 -0.81
C LEU A 64 -8.53 -1.11 -1.66
N GLN A 65 -7.62 -1.78 -2.37
CA GLN A 65 -7.95 -2.97 -3.14
C GLN A 65 -8.44 -4.12 -2.24
N LEU A 66 -7.89 -4.24 -1.03
CA LEU A 66 -8.35 -5.21 -0.03
C LEU A 66 -9.76 -4.91 0.50
N LEU A 67 -10.10 -3.62 0.66
CA LEU A 67 -11.43 -3.19 1.09
C LEU A 67 -12.49 -3.34 -0.01
N CYS A 68 -12.10 -3.28 -1.29
CA CYS A 68 -13.00 -3.50 -2.44
C CYS A 68 -13.13 -4.98 -2.85
N ALA A 69 -12.25 -5.86 -2.37
CA ALA A 69 -12.32 -7.29 -2.63
C ALA A 69 -13.55 -8.06 -2.09
N PRO A 70 -14.27 -7.65 -1.02
CA PRO A 70 -15.31 -8.50 -0.44
C PRO A 70 -16.65 -8.48 -1.20
N SER A 71 -16.79 -7.78 -2.33
CA SER A 71 -18.07 -7.65 -3.06
C SER A 71 -18.05 -8.20 -4.51
N LEU A 72 -16.94 -8.77 -4.99
CA LEU A 72 -16.90 -9.28 -6.36
C LEU A 72 -17.42 -10.72 -6.42
N THR A 73 -18.38 -10.89 -7.31
CA THR A 73 -19.35 -11.98 -7.49
C THR A 73 -18.78 -13.39 -7.79
N SER A 74 -17.48 -13.64 -7.68
CA SER A 74 -16.92 -14.98 -7.89
C SER A 74 -15.60 -15.24 -7.14
N LYS A 75 -15.42 -16.48 -6.65
CA LYS A 75 -14.21 -16.93 -5.92
C LYS A 75 -12.91 -16.73 -6.72
N LYS A 76 -13.00 -16.82 -8.06
CA LYS A 76 -11.85 -16.70 -8.97
C LYS A 76 -11.31 -15.27 -9.04
N ASP A 77 -12.20 -14.28 -8.90
CA ASP A 77 -11.83 -12.87 -8.97
C ASP A 77 -11.08 -12.42 -7.71
N SER A 78 -11.43 -12.99 -6.55
CA SER A 78 -10.71 -12.75 -5.29
C SER A 78 -9.25 -13.19 -5.35
N ASP A 79 -8.97 -14.40 -5.85
CA ASP A 79 -7.60 -14.91 -5.96
C ASP A 79 -6.78 -14.17 -7.03
N HIS A 80 -7.43 -13.74 -8.11
CA HIS A 80 -6.80 -12.90 -9.11
C HIS A 80 -6.40 -11.53 -8.53
N ASN A 81 -7.29 -10.90 -7.78
CA ASN A 81 -7.02 -9.64 -7.10
C ASN A 81 -5.89 -9.79 -6.06
N ALA A 82 -5.91 -10.85 -5.26
CA ALA A 82 -4.85 -11.13 -4.29
C ALA A 82 -3.46 -11.25 -4.95
N ARG A 83 -3.36 -11.98 -6.07
CA ARG A 83 -2.12 -12.05 -6.87
C ARG A 83 -1.73 -10.69 -7.46
N GLY A 84 -2.70 -9.90 -7.92
CA GLY A 84 -2.45 -8.55 -8.41
C GLY A 84 -1.87 -7.62 -7.33
N ILE A 85 -2.45 -7.65 -6.12
CA ILE A 85 -1.97 -6.89 -4.97
C ILE A 85 -0.54 -7.32 -4.60
N GLN A 86 -0.25 -8.63 -4.60
CA GLN A 86 1.09 -9.14 -4.35
C GLN A 86 2.11 -8.63 -5.38
N GLN A 87 1.81 -8.76 -6.68
CA GLN A 87 2.70 -8.32 -7.75
C GLN A 87 2.93 -6.81 -7.71
N GLN A 88 1.89 -6.03 -7.44
CA GLN A 88 2.01 -4.59 -7.25
C GLN A 88 2.88 -4.27 -6.02
N GLY A 89 2.70 -4.98 -4.92
CA GLY A 89 3.53 -4.84 -3.71
C GLY A 89 5.02 -5.13 -3.99
N GLU A 90 5.32 -6.17 -4.76
CA GLU A 90 6.69 -6.50 -5.18
C GLU A 90 7.30 -5.39 -6.07
N ALA A 91 6.53 -4.87 -7.03
CA ALA A 91 6.97 -3.78 -7.89
C ALA A 91 7.28 -2.50 -7.10
N VAL A 92 6.38 -2.12 -6.18
CA VAL A 92 6.57 -0.99 -5.26
C VAL A 92 7.83 -1.20 -4.41
N TYR A 93 8.05 -2.41 -3.89
CA TYR A 93 9.23 -2.72 -3.09
C TYR A 93 10.54 -2.55 -3.88
N VAL A 94 10.61 -3.04 -5.13
CA VAL A 94 11.79 -2.88 -5.98
C VAL A 94 12.12 -1.40 -6.19
N ARG A 95 11.10 -0.56 -6.40
CA ARG A 95 11.27 0.89 -6.58
C ARG A 95 11.75 1.59 -5.30
N ILE A 96 11.21 1.23 -4.13
CA ILE A 96 11.71 1.72 -2.83
C ILE A 96 13.17 1.30 -2.63
N GLN A 97 13.54 0.08 -3.02
CA GLN A 97 14.93 -0.38 -2.95
C GLN A 97 15.86 0.43 -3.88
N ALA A 98 15.40 0.75 -5.09
CA ALA A 98 16.14 1.59 -6.02
C ALA A 98 16.36 3.00 -5.43
N LEU A 99 15.31 3.59 -4.85
CA LEU A 99 15.41 4.89 -4.17
C LEU A 99 16.39 4.86 -2.99
N GLY A 100 16.41 3.76 -2.22
CA GLY A 100 17.37 3.57 -1.14
C GLY A 100 18.81 3.29 -1.61
N LYS A 101 19.02 2.83 -2.85
CA LYS A 101 20.36 2.74 -3.46
C LYS A 101 20.80 4.13 -3.93
N GLU A 102 19.91 4.87 -4.59
CA GLU A 102 20.15 6.26 -5.01
C GLU A 102 20.52 7.15 -3.82
N SER A 103 19.76 7.05 -2.73
CA SER A 103 20.06 7.79 -1.49
C SER A 103 21.46 7.50 -0.94
N ARG A 104 21.94 6.25 -1.05
CA ARG A 104 23.30 5.89 -0.58
C ARG A 104 24.38 6.37 -1.54
N LEU A 105 24.09 6.43 -2.83
CA LEU A 105 25.00 7.01 -3.81
C LEU A 105 25.16 8.51 -3.55
N LEU A 106 24.06 9.23 -3.33
CA LEU A 106 24.07 10.66 -3.00
C LEU A 106 24.85 10.97 -1.71
N GLU A 107 24.75 10.09 -0.70
CA GLU A 107 25.57 10.20 0.52
C GLU A 107 27.07 10.12 0.23
N GLN A 108 27.48 9.27 -0.72
CA GLN A 108 28.88 9.09 -1.09
C GLN A 108 29.40 10.20 -2.01
N THR A 109 28.57 10.72 -2.91
CA THR A 109 28.98 11.72 -3.91
C THR A 109 28.92 13.15 -3.38
N GLU A 110 27.85 13.51 -2.67
CA GLU A 110 27.59 14.89 -2.21
C GLU A 110 27.78 15.06 -0.69
N GLY A 111 27.98 13.94 0.02
CA GLY A 111 28.19 13.93 1.46
C GLY A 111 26.89 13.97 2.28
N PRO A 112 26.98 13.69 3.59
CA PRO A 112 25.82 13.58 4.48
C PRO A 112 25.10 14.92 4.74
N ASN A 113 25.73 16.05 4.45
CA ASN A 113 25.16 17.38 4.61
C ASN A 113 24.40 17.88 3.36
N SER A 114 24.42 17.12 2.25
CA SER A 114 23.65 17.48 1.05
C SER A 114 22.15 17.57 1.35
N THR A 115 21.53 18.65 0.87
CA THR A 115 20.07 18.83 0.95
C THR A 115 19.35 17.74 0.15
N VAL A 116 19.90 17.36 -1.01
CA VAL A 116 19.34 16.33 -1.91
C VAL A 116 19.35 14.97 -1.22
N TYR A 117 20.49 14.59 -0.62
CA TYR A 117 20.60 13.37 0.18
C TYR A 117 19.58 13.33 1.32
N ARG A 118 19.51 14.39 2.14
CA ARG A 118 18.63 14.43 3.32
C ARG A 118 17.16 14.30 2.95
N ILE A 119 16.73 14.92 1.86
CA ILE A 119 15.35 14.82 1.39
C ILE A 119 15.08 13.42 0.85
N THR A 120 15.99 12.87 0.03
CA THR A 120 15.84 11.53 -0.56
C THR A 120 15.79 10.44 0.53
N SER A 121 16.68 10.52 1.50
CA SER A 121 16.73 9.63 2.66
C SER A 121 15.43 9.69 3.47
N ALA A 122 14.93 10.89 3.77
CA ALA A 122 13.66 11.06 4.47
C ALA A 122 12.45 10.51 3.69
N GLN A 123 12.42 10.68 2.36
CA GLN A 123 11.38 10.11 1.50
C GLN A 123 11.43 8.58 1.50
N CYS A 124 12.62 8.00 1.33
CA CYS A 124 12.82 6.55 1.34
C CYS A 124 12.38 5.92 2.67
N ASP A 125 12.76 6.54 3.80
CA ASP A 125 12.35 6.12 5.15
C ASP A 125 10.81 6.10 5.30
N THR A 126 10.17 7.20 4.90
CA THR A 126 8.71 7.36 5.00
C THR A 126 8.00 6.34 4.12
N LEU A 127 8.44 6.19 2.87
CA LEU A 127 7.88 5.22 1.93
C LEU A 127 8.02 3.78 2.42
N THR A 128 9.16 3.44 2.98
CA THR A 128 9.42 2.11 3.54
C THR A 128 8.50 1.82 4.72
N HIS A 129 8.30 2.81 5.60
CA HIS A 129 7.37 2.69 6.71
C HIS A 129 5.93 2.46 6.22
N ASP A 130 5.43 3.34 5.35
CA ASP A 130 4.05 3.28 4.86
C ASP A 130 3.79 1.99 4.06
N PHE A 131 4.76 1.55 3.27
CA PHE A 131 4.68 0.30 2.53
C PHE A 131 4.62 -0.91 3.47
N ARG A 132 5.43 -0.92 4.54
CA ARG A 132 5.38 -1.98 5.55
C ARG A 132 4.02 -2.04 6.23
N GLU A 133 3.45 -0.89 6.58
CA GLU A 133 2.10 -0.83 7.16
C GLU A 133 1.06 -1.42 6.21
N ALA A 134 1.07 -1.01 4.94
CA ALA A 134 0.16 -1.55 3.91
C ALA A 134 0.32 -3.07 3.72
N MET A 135 1.55 -3.57 3.66
CA MET A 135 1.83 -5.01 3.52
C MET A 135 1.49 -5.82 4.78
N ASN A 136 1.57 -5.22 5.97
CA ASN A 136 1.14 -5.86 7.21
C ASN A 136 -0.38 -6.03 7.24
N GLU A 137 -1.14 -5.01 6.82
CA GLU A 137 -2.59 -5.12 6.67
C GLU A 137 -2.98 -6.17 5.62
N TYR A 138 -2.25 -6.25 4.50
CA TYR A 138 -2.40 -7.32 3.53
C TYR A 138 -2.15 -8.71 4.15
N SER A 139 -1.05 -8.88 4.88
CA SER A 139 -0.70 -10.13 5.53
C SER A 139 -1.78 -10.60 6.52
N LYS A 140 -2.36 -9.67 7.30
CA LYS A 140 -3.48 -9.99 8.20
C LYS A 140 -4.74 -10.44 7.46
N ALA A 141 -5.03 -9.81 6.31
CA ALA A 141 -6.17 -10.18 5.49
C ALA A 141 -6.02 -11.60 4.90
N GLU A 142 -4.83 -11.92 4.36
CA GLU A 142 -4.52 -13.27 3.85
C GLU A 142 -4.57 -14.31 4.96
N GLU A 143 -4.04 -14.01 6.16
CA GLU A 143 -4.10 -14.90 7.33
C GLU A 143 -5.54 -15.19 7.78
N LYS A 144 -6.41 -14.17 7.73
CA LYS A 144 -7.84 -14.33 8.00
C LYS A 144 -8.53 -15.20 6.95
N GLN A 145 -8.16 -15.07 5.67
CA GLN A 145 -8.70 -15.93 4.61
C GLN A 145 -8.21 -17.38 4.77
N ARG A 146 -6.93 -17.57 5.11
CA ARG A 146 -6.30 -18.86 5.40
C ARG A 146 -7.04 -19.60 6.51
N SER A 147 -7.18 -18.98 7.68
CA SER A 147 -7.92 -19.55 8.82
C SER A 147 -9.38 -19.87 8.49
N ALA A 148 -10.08 -18.98 7.76
CA ALA A 148 -11.44 -19.24 7.31
C ALA A 148 -11.54 -20.43 6.33
N CYS A 149 -10.54 -20.62 5.47
CA CYS A 149 -10.48 -21.76 4.54
C CYS A 149 -10.22 -23.07 5.29
N ARG A 150 -9.32 -23.08 6.28
CA ARG A 150 -9.04 -24.25 7.14
C ARG A 150 -10.31 -24.75 7.83
N VAL A 151 -11.04 -23.86 8.51
CA VAL A 151 -12.30 -24.19 9.21
C VAL A 151 -13.35 -24.73 8.23
N ARG A 152 -13.43 -24.19 7.01
CA ARG A 152 -14.36 -24.68 5.99
C ARG A 152 -14.02 -26.09 5.52
N ILE A 153 -12.75 -26.38 5.27
CA ILE A 153 -12.27 -27.71 4.86
C ILE A 153 -12.56 -28.73 5.96
N GLN A 154 -12.24 -28.43 7.22
CA GLN A 154 -12.51 -29.32 8.36
C GLN A 154 -14.01 -29.63 8.50
N ARG A 155 -14.87 -28.61 8.37
CA ARG A 155 -16.34 -28.80 8.40
C ARG A 155 -16.83 -29.66 7.24
N GLN A 156 -16.39 -29.37 6.01
CA GLN A 156 -16.79 -30.11 4.82
C GLN A 156 -16.29 -31.56 4.85
N ALA A 157 -15.07 -31.81 5.33
CA ALA A 157 -14.55 -33.16 5.55
C ALA A 157 -15.35 -33.90 6.63
N SER A 158 -15.75 -33.22 7.71
CA SER A 158 -16.57 -33.82 8.77
C SER A 158 -17.95 -34.25 8.25
N VAL A 159 -18.55 -33.48 7.33
CA VAL A 159 -19.81 -33.86 6.64
C VAL A 159 -19.62 -35.11 5.78
N LEU A 160 -18.42 -35.33 5.24
CA LEU A 160 -18.05 -36.53 4.51
C LEU A 160 -17.62 -37.70 5.43
N GLY A 161 -17.69 -37.51 6.75
CA GLY A 161 -17.38 -38.55 7.74
C GLY A 161 -15.91 -38.63 8.16
N LYS A 162 -15.04 -37.70 7.73
CA LYS A 162 -13.63 -37.64 8.13
C LYS A 162 -13.35 -36.39 8.97
N LYS A 163 -12.89 -36.61 10.21
CA LYS A 163 -12.35 -35.53 11.03
C LYS A 163 -10.88 -35.32 10.64
N ILE A 164 -10.54 -34.08 10.27
CA ILE A 164 -9.15 -33.69 9.93
C ILE A 164 -8.68 -32.76 11.05
N ASP A 165 -7.56 -33.09 11.67
CA ASP A 165 -6.91 -32.22 12.66
C ASP A 165 -6.07 -31.12 12.01
N ASP A 166 -5.63 -30.13 12.78
CA ASP A 166 -4.81 -29.03 12.24
C ASP A 166 -3.47 -29.54 11.67
N GLU A 167 -2.80 -30.47 12.33
CA GLU A 167 -1.53 -31.07 11.87
C GLU A 167 -1.73 -31.88 10.59
N GLN A 168 -2.80 -32.66 10.51
CA GLN A 168 -3.15 -33.41 9.31
C GLN A 168 -3.47 -32.46 8.14
N LEU A 169 -4.12 -31.34 8.44
CA LEU A 169 -4.41 -30.33 7.43
C LEU A 169 -3.14 -29.67 6.91
N ASP A 170 -2.17 -29.41 7.78
CA ASP A 170 -0.85 -28.89 7.39
C ASP A 170 -0.10 -29.87 6.47
N GLU A 171 -0.07 -31.16 6.82
CA GLU A 171 0.53 -32.19 5.95
C GLU A 171 -0.14 -32.26 4.57
N LEU A 172 -1.48 -32.19 4.54
CA LEU A 172 -2.24 -32.21 3.28
C LEU A 172 -1.92 -31.01 2.40
N VAL A 173 -1.71 -29.84 3.01
CA VAL A 173 -1.36 -28.62 2.28
C VAL A 173 0.09 -28.66 1.81
N ASP A 174 1.02 -29.14 2.63
CA ASP A 174 2.43 -29.27 2.26
C ASP A 174 2.64 -30.27 1.11
N LYS A 175 1.85 -31.36 1.07
CA LYS A 175 1.80 -32.30 -0.08
C LYS A 175 1.06 -31.76 -1.30
N GLY A 176 0.39 -30.61 -1.19
CA GLY A 176 -0.32 -29.95 -2.28
C GLY A 176 -1.32 -30.86 -3.01
N GLY A 177 -1.07 -31.13 -4.30
CA GLY A 177 -1.94 -31.94 -5.15
C GLY A 177 -1.98 -33.42 -4.77
N GLU A 178 -0.88 -33.97 -4.26
CA GLU A 178 -0.78 -35.36 -3.80
C GLU A 178 -1.58 -35.55 -2.51
N GLY A 179 -1.51 -34.58 -1.60
CA GLY A 179 -2.34 -34.55 -0.39
C GLY A 179 -3.84 -34.59 -0.71
N TRP A 180 -4.29 -33.88 -1.76
CA TRP A 180 -5.67 -34.01 -2.22
C TRP A 180 -6.00 -35.43 -2.69
N THR A 181 -5.09 -36.10 -3.42
CA THR A 181 -5.36 -37.46 -3.91
C THR A 181 -5.51 -38.46 -2.75
N GLU A 182 -4.63 -38.39 -1.75
CA GLU A 182 -4.72 -39.18 -0.52
C GLU A 182 -6.04 -38.91 0.21
N LEU A 183 -6.38 -37.64 0.42
CA LEU A 183 -7.62 -37.25 1.07
C LEU A 183 -8.85 -37.74 0.29
N SER A 184 -8.83 -37.63 -1.04
CA SER A 184 -9.96 -38.02 -1.89
C SER A 184 -10.20 -39.53 -1.92
N HIS A 185 -9.14 -40.32 -1.79
CA HIS A 185 -9.21 -41.78 -1.68
C HIS A 185 -9.89 -42.19 -0.37
N ASP A 186 -9.49 -41.57 0.74
CA ASP A 186 -10.07 -41.85 2.07
C ASP A 186 -11.52 -41.40 2.21
N LEU A 187 -11.91 -40.36 1.45
CA LEU A 187 -13.23 -39.77 1.48
C LEU A 187 -14.25 -40.45 0.55
N GLN A 188 -13.90 -41.58 -0.08
CA GLN A 188 -14.67 -42.21 -1.16
C GLN A 188 -16.18 -42.16 -0.89
N PRO A 189 -16.93 -41.24 -1.55
CA PRO A 189 -18.28 -40.92 -1.13
C PRO A 189 -19.22 -42.07 -1.51
N GLN A 190 -19.61 -42.87 -0.51
CA GLN A 190 -20.68 -43.85 -0.66
C GLN A 190 -22.04 -43.13 -0.65
N GLY A 191 -22.39 -42.42 -1.74
CA GLY A 191 -23.75 -41.91 -1.95
C GLY A 191 -23.90 -40.55 -2.66
N GLY A 192 -25.14 -40.28 -3.08
CA GLY A 192 -25.80 -38.98 -3.37
C GLY A 192 -25.13 -37.92 -4.26
N LEU A 193 -25.90 -37.28 -5.15
CA LEU A 193 -25.48 -36.06 -5.88
C LEU A 193 -24.96 -34.95 -4.94
N SER A 194 -25.54 -34.82 -3.75
CA SER A 194 -25.14 -33.84 -2.72
C SER A 194 -23.71 -34.04 -2.21
N LEU A 195 -23.31 -35.30 -1.95
CA LEU A 195 -21.98 -35.62 -1.41
C LEU A 195 -20.87 -35.35 -2.46
N ARG A 196 -21.17 -35.59 -3.74
CA ARG A 196 -20.30 -35.21 -4.86
C ARG A 196 -20.10 -33.71 -4.99
N MET A 197 -21.15 -32.91 -4.74
CA MET A 197 -21.03 -31.45 -4.73
C MET A 197 -20.14 -30.96 -3.59
N VAL A 198 -20.32 -31.51 -2.38
CA VAL A 198 -19.45 -31.21 -1.23
C VAL A 198 -18.00 -31.56 -1.53
N MET A 199 -17.74 -32.71 -2.15
CA MET A 199 -16.37 -33.13 -2.50
C MET A 199 -15.73 -32.25 -3.58
N ARG A 200 -16.49 -31.81 -4.59
CA ARG A 200 -16.02 -30.84 -5.59
C ARG A 200 -15.69 -29.50 -4.94
N ASP A 201 -16.55 -29.03 -4.05
CA ASP A 201 -16.34 -27.77 -3.35
C ASP A 201 -15.14 -27.86 -2.40
N LEU A 202 -14.97 -28.99 -1.71
CA LEU A 202 -13.80 -29.30 -0.87
C LEU A 202 -12.50 -29.28 -1.68
N LYS A 203 -12.48 -29.89 -2.87
CA LYS A 203 -11.32 -29.83 -3.79
C LYS A 203 -10.94 -28.39 -4.14
N GLY A 204 -11.95 -27.56 -4.42
CA GLY A 204 -11.74 -26.15 -4.71
C GLY A 204 -11.13 -25.40 -3.53
N ARG A 205 -11.60 -25.68 -2.30
CA ARG A 205 -11.06 -25.09 -1.07
C ARG A 205 -9.65 -25.56 -0.75
N HIS A 206 -9.35 -26.84 -0.96
CA HIS A 206 -7.99 -27.35 -0.77
C HIS A 206 -6.99 -26.63 -1.67
N LYS A 207 -7.34 -26.47 -2.95
CA LYS A 207 -6.52 -25.70 -3.89
C LYS A 207 -6.34 -24.24 -3.45
N GLU A 208 -7.42 -23.59 -3.00
CA GLU A 208 -7.38 -22.22 -2.48
C GLU A 208 -6.45 -22.11 -1.25
N LEU A 209 -6.53 -23.06 -0.31
CA LEU A 209 -5.68 -23.09 0.87
C LEU A 209 -4.19 -23.27 0.52
N VAL A 210 -3.87 -24.16 -0.42
CA VAL A 210 -2.49 -24.34 -0.90
C VAL A 210 -1.95 -23.04 -1.54
N GLU A 211 -2.77 -22.38 -2.36
CA GLU A 211 -2.38 -21.08 -2.96
C GLU A 211 -2.22 -19.98 -1.89
N LEU A 212 -3.08 -19.96 -0.86
CA LEU A 212 -3.00 -19.02 0.26
C LEU A 212 -1.72 -19.21 1.09
N GLU A 213 -1.39 -20.45 1.46
CA GLU A 213 -0.17 -20.75 2.22
C GLU A 213 1.09 -20.35 1.44
N ALA A 214 1.11 -20.58 0.11
CA ALA A 214 2.22 -20.13 -0.73
C ALA A 214 2.38 -18.59 -0.71
N ARG A 215 1.27 -17.84 -0.76
CA ARG A 215 1.29 -16.37 -0.69
C ARG A 215 1.73 -15.86 0.68
N VAL A 216 1.21 -16.42 1.76
CA VAL A 216 1.60 -16.04 3.13
C VAL A 216 3.09 -16.33 3.37
N LYS A 217 3.58 -17.52 2.98
CA LYS A 217 5.00 -17.87 3.04
C LYS A 217 5.85 -16.89 2.21
N HIS A 218 5.37 -16.46 1.05
CA HIS A 218 6.06 -15.47 0.23
C HIS A 218 6.20 -14.11 0.95
N ILE A 219 5.10 -13.56 1.50
CA ILE A 219 5.11 -12.28 2.23
C ILE A 219 6.05 -12.36 3.45
N LEU A 220 6.00 -13.45 4.21
CA LEU A 220 6.88 -13.67 5.36
C LEU A 220 8.35 -13.67 4.94
N ASN A 221 8.69 -14.38 3.87
CA ASN A 221 10.06 -14.39 3.33
C ASN A 221 10.51 -13.01 2.82
N CYS A 222 9.61 -12.23 2.21
CA CYS A 222 9.89 -10.85 1.81
C CYS A 222 10.13 -9.95 3.03
N SER A 223 9.38 -10.14 4.11
CA SER A 223 9.54 -9.39 5.37
C SER A 223 10.94 -9.56 5.98
N HIS A 224 11.47 -10.79 5.98
CA HIS A 224 12.83 -11.06 6.44
C HIS A 224 13.91 -10.42 5.54
N LYS A 225 13.62 -10.23 4.25
CA LYS A 225 14.56 -9.63 3.29
C LYS A 225 14.58 -8.10 3.33
N TRP A 226 13.72 -7.43 4.10
CA TRP A 226 13.64 -5.97 4.16
C TRP A 226 14.65 -5.37 5.17
N PRO A 227 15.89 -5.02 4.75
CA PRO A 227 16.99 -4.70 5.67
C PRO A 227 16.93 -3.24 6.18
N PHE A 228 15.91 -2.48 5.79
CA PHE A 228 15.76 -1.05 6.13
C PHE A 228 15.34 -0.81 7.59
N CYS A 229 15.41 -1.81 8.46
CA CYS A 229 15.01 -1.69 9.86
C CYS A 229 16.13 -1.23 10.82
N SER A 230 17.31 -0.82 10.32
CA SER A 230 18.45 -0.45 11.19
C SER A 230 19.22 0.83 10.83
N CYS A 231 18.68 1.76 10.03
CA CYS A 231 19.26 3.11 9.97
C CYS A 231 18.69 3.99 11.09
N ALA A 232 19.36 3.98 12.25
CA ALA A 232 19.36 5.13 13.15
C ALA A 232 20.72 5.84 13.01
N PRO A 233 20.72 7.16 12.81
CA PRO A 233 21.05 8.02 13.95
C PRO A 233 20.08 9.21 14.11
N ASN A 234 19.85 9.58 15.38
CA ASN A 234 19.24 10.82 15.85
C ASN A 234 17.71 11.02 15.67
N LYS A 235 16.98 10.54 16.68
CA LYS A 235 15.53 10.69 16.90
C LYS A 235 15.02 12.15 16.95
N LEU A 236 15.88 13.16 17.12
CA LEU A 236 15.47 14.55 17.35
C LEU A 236 15.29 15.39 16.07
N VAL A 237 15.98 15.06 14.97
CA VAL A 237 15.77 15.76 13.68
C VAL A 237 14.55 15.20 12.92
N ARG A 238 14.14 13.97 13.26
CA ARG A 238 13.04 13.22 12.63
C ARG A 238 11.65 13.81 12.88
N ILE A 239 11.46 14.64 13.91
CA ILE A 239 10.11 15.10 14.30
C ILE A 239 9.70 16.38 13.58
N ARG A 240 10.63 17.25 13.17
CA ARG A 240 10.25 18.56 12.60
C ARG A 240 10.01 18.53 11.08
N VAL A 241 10.83 17.80 10.32
CA VAL A 241 10.65 17.68 8.86
C VAL A 241 9.52 16.72 8.51
N THR A 242 9.44 15.58 9.20
CA THR A 242 8.37 14.59 9.00
C THR A 242 6.99 15.16 9.37
N ARG A 243 6.86 15.99 10.41
CA ARG A 243 5.55 16.55 10.82
C ARG A 243 5.00 17.59 9.83
N MET A 244 5.83 18.34 9.13
CA MET A 244 5.36 19.26 8.08
C MET A 244 4.93 18.53 6.80
N ILE A 245 5.64 17.48 6.39
CA ILE A 245 5.25 16.66 5.23
C ILE A 245 3.97 15.85 5.55
N ASN A 246 3.89 15.28 6.76
CA ASN A 246 2.84 14.34 7.14
C ASN A 246 1.48 15.03 7.45
N THR A 247 1.46 16.29 7.94
CA THR A 247 0.19 17.01 8.21
C THR A 247 -0.52 17.46 6.92
N ARG A 248 0.21 17.74 5.83
CA ARG A 248 -0.39 17.96 4.50
C ARG A 248 -0.83 16.64 3.84
N PHE A 249 -0.17 15.53 4.17
CA PHE A 249 -0.40 14.23 3.52
C PHE A 249 -1.50 13.37 4.13
N THR A 250 -1.72 13.40 5.45
CA THR A 250 -2.88 12.74 6.07
C THR A 250 -4.18 13.31 5.50
N ASN A 251 -4.25 14.64 5.32
CA ASN A 251 -5.35 15.31 4.63
C ASN A 251 -5.52 14.80 3.19
N PHE A 252 -4.42 14.59 2.44
CA PHE A 252 -4.49 14.04 1.07
C PHE A 252 -4.94 12.57 1.04
N ARG A 253 -4.49 11.74 2.00
CA ARG A 253 -4.93 10.33 2.13
C ARG A 253 -6.42 10.25 2.44
N PHE A 254 -6.94 11.08 3.35
CA PHE A 254 -8.38 11.17 3.60
C PHE A 254 -9.16 11.66 2.37
N GLU A 255 -8.65 12.66 1.66
CA GLU A 255 -9.30 13.21 0.46
C GLU A 255 -9.32 12.21 -0.70
N LEU A 256 -8.25 11.42 -0.90
CA LEU A 256 -8.18 10.41 -1.96
C LEU A 256 -9.10 9.21 -1.68
N ILE A 257 -9.16 8.76 -0.42
CA ILE A 257 -10.10 7.73 0.04
C ILE A 257 -11.54 8.20 -0.19
N HIS A 258 -11.86 9.44 0.19
CA HIS A 258 -13.19 10.02 -0.02
C HIS A 258 -13.55 10.17 -1.50
N LYS A 259 -12.60 10.59 -2.35
CA LYS A 259 -12.79 10.67 -3.81
C LYS A 259 -13.03 9.29 -4.44
N HIS A 260 -12.31 8.26 -4.01
CA HIS A 260 -12.53 6.88 -4.48
C HIS A 260 -13.87 6.31 -4.00
N GLN A 261 -14.26 6.58 -2.75
CA GLN A 261 -15.57 6.21 -2.21
C GLN A 261 -16.71 6.83 -3.06
N GLN A 262 -16.62 8.14 -3.34
CA GLN A 262 -17.59 8.85 -4.18
C GLN A 262 -17.59 8.41 -5.65
N ALA A 263 -16.47 7.92 -6.17
CA ALA A 263 -16.40 7.38 -7.53
C ALA A 263 -17.07 6.00 -7.60
N SER A 264 -16.82 5.14 -6.61
CA SER A 264 -17.46 3.83 -6.48
C SER A 264 -18.98 3.96 -6.35
N GLU A 265 -19.48 4.86 -5.50
CA GLU A 265 -20.91 5.12 -5.33
C GLU A 265 -21.57 5.65 -6.62
N ARG A 266 -20.86 6.49 -7.39
CA ARG A 266 -21.36 6.99 -8.68
C ARG A 266 -21.47 5.89 -9.72
N ASP A 267 -20.51 4.97 -9.78
CA ASP A 267 -20.55 3.86 -10.73
C ASP A 267 -21.57 2.79 -10.33
N GLU A 268 -21.77 2.56 -9.04
CA GLU A 268 -22.86 1.72 -8.52
C GLU A 268 -24.23 2.34 -8.83
N SER A 269 -24.39 3.66 -8.65
CA SER A 269 -25.62 4.37 -9.01
C SER A 269 -25.93 4.30 -10.51
N LYS A 270 -24.91 4.38 -11.39
CA LYS A 270 -25.08 4.18 -12.83
C LYS A 270 -25.51 2.75 -13.16
N ARG A 271 -24.91 1.74 -12.52
CA ARG A 271 -25.31 0.32 -12.71
C ARG A 271 -26.75 0.07 -12.28
N ILE A 272 -27.17 0.60 -11.14
CA ILE A 272 -28.55 0.50 -10.64
C ILE A 272 -29.52 1.15 -11.64
N LYS A 273 -29.21 2.36 -12.12
CA LYS A 273 -30.04 3.04 -13.14
C LYS A 273 -30.14 2.23 -14.44
N GLN A 274 -29.03 1.66 -14.91
CA GLN A 274 -29.02 0.82 -16.11
C GLN A 274 -29.84 -0.46 -15.92
N GLN A 275 -29.78 -1.08 -14.73
CA GLN A 275 -30.56 -2.26 -14.38
C GLN A 275 -32.07 -1.95 -14.38
N ILE A 276 -32.47 -0.81 -13.81
CA ILE A 276 -33.87 -0.36 -13.78
C ILE A 276 -34.39 -0.10 -15.20
N ILE A 277 -33.62 0.60 -16.04
CA ILE A 277 -33.99 0.86 -17.44
C ILE A 277 -34.15 -0.46 -18.22
N THR A 278 -33.23 -1.40 -18.03
CA THR A 278 -33.27 -2.70 -18.70
C THR A 278 -34.49 -3.52 -18.24
N ASN A 279 -34.77 -3.54 -16.94
CA ASN A 279 -35.94 -4.23 -16.39
C ASN A 279 -37.25 -3.63 -16.88
N PHE A 280 -37.35 -2.29 -16.95
CA PHE A 280 -38.53 -1.59 -17.48
C PHE A 280 -38.79 -1.94 -18.96
N PHE A 281 -37.74 -1.99 -19.78
CA PHE A 281 -37.85 -2.39 -21.18
C PHE A 281 -38.29 -3.85 -21.35
N LEU A 282 -37.78 -4.75 -20.51
CA LEU A 282 -38.16 -6.16 -20.50
C LEU A 282 -39.60 -6.37 -20.02
N GLU A 283 -40.06 -5.59 -19.05
CA GLU A 283 -41.43 -5.64 -18.54
C GLU A 283 -42.46 -5.14 -19.57
N ASN A 284 -42.15 -4.07 -20.30
CA ASN A 284 -43.04 -3.57 -21.35
C ASN A 284 -43.12 -4.55 -22.53
N LYS A 285 -41.99 -5.11 -22.98
CA LYS A 285 -42.01 -6.17 -24.00
C LYS A 285 -42.80 -7.40 -23.57
N ARG A 286 -42.80 -7.76 -22.28
CA ARG A 286 -43.58 -8.88 -21.75
C ARG A 286 -45.08 -8.57 -21.73
N LYS A 287 -45.48 -7.31 -21.49
CA LYS A 287 -46.89 -6.87 -21.56
C LYS A 287 -47.42 -6.83 -23.00
N ASP A 288 -46.58 -6.40 -23.95
CA ASP A 288 -46.95 -6.39 -25.38
C ASP A 288 -47.16 -7.80 -25.93
N PHE A 289 -46.45 -8.80 -25.40
CA PHE A 289 -46.62 -10.22 -25.75
C PHE A 289 -47.83 -10.90 -25.07
N GLN A 290 -48.45 -10.28 -24.07
CA GLN A 290 -49.65 -10.82 -23.39
C GLN A 290 -50.96 -10.21 -23.93
N GLN A 291 -50.89 -9.27 -24.88
CA GLN A 291 -52.05 -8.65 -25.55
C GLN A 291 -52.28 -9.16 -26.98
N LEU A 292 -51.55 -10.19 -27.40
CA LEU A 292 -51.75 -10.98 -28.64
C LEU A 292 -52.26 -12.38 -28.27
#